data_AF-A0A7C6L856-F1
#
_entry.id   AF-A0A7C6L856-F1
#
_cell.length_a   1.000
_cell.length_b   1.000
_cell.length_c   1.000
_cell.angle_alpha   90.00
_cell.angle_beta   90.00
_cell.angle_gamma   90.00
#
_symmetry.space_group_name_H-M   'P 1'
#
loop_
_entity.id
_entity.type
_entity.pdbx_description
1 polymer ?
#
loop_
_entity_poly.entity_id
_entity_poly.type
_entity_poly.pdbx_seq_one_letter_code
_entity_poly.pdbx_strand_id
1 'polypeptide(L)'
;MESKYFTCHHCHRRCLRNFRIKSGQHYCGSPSCQQARKNKWERDKSASDTLYRQARSAAKKAWYRAYPGDRYQHSYRAGHPGYVTSNRAGQRTRTARLKGPSPEIVKTDASSSATPFPSGFYKLLPFDSRDMEKIVKTDALIVELRPCGGLQEFYHRSGP
;
A
#
# COMPACT_ATOMS: atom_id res chain seq x y z
N MET A 1 45.56 -6.42 -6.77
CA MET A 1 45.03 -5.67 -7.92
C MET A 1 43.52 -5.55 -7.75
N GLU A 2 43.00 -4.34 -7.59
CA GLU A 2 41.56 -4.15 -7.44
C GLU A 2 40.87 -4.37 -8.80
N SER A 3 39.86 -5.24 -8.85
CA SER A 3 39.16 -5.51 -10.11
C SER A 3 38.54 -4.23 -10.66
N LYS A 4 38.90 -3.86 -11.89
CA LYS A 4 38.35 -2.71 -12.63
C LYS A 4 36.83 -2.78 -12.80
N TYR A 5 36.26 -3.98 -12.66
CA TYR A 5 34.84 -4.25 -12.84
C TYR A 5 34.20 -4.81 -11.57
N PHE A 6 32.90 -4.55 -11.42
CA PHE A 6 32.06 -5.15 -10.39
C PHE A 6 30.70 -5.54 -10.99
N THR A 7 29.98 -6.45 -10.31
CA THR A 7 28.62 -6.84 -10.70
C THR A 7 27.61 -6.01 -9.92
N CYS A 8 26.71 -5.33 -10.62
CA CYS A 8 25.66 -4.53 -9.97
C CYS A 8 24.64 -5.43 -9.26
N HIS A 9 24.32 -5.13 -8.00
CA HIS A 9 23.35 -5.90 -7.21
C HIS A 9 21.90 -5.78 -7.71
N HIS A 10 21.56 -4.77 -8.50
CA HIS A 10 20.20 -4.58 -9.01
C HIS A 10 19.99 -5.13 -10.42
N CYS A 11 20.87 -4.77 -11.37
CA CYS A 11 20.70 -5.18 -12.77
C CYS A 11 21.59 -6.36 -13.17
N HIS A 12 22.44 -6.85 -12.27
CA HIS A 12 23.37 -7.97 -12.48
C HIS A 12 24.34 -7.83 -13.65
N ARG A 13 24.44 -6.64 -14.26
CA ARG A 13 25.41 -6.35 -15.32
C ARG A 13 26.80 -6.13 -14.71
N ARG A 14 27.83 -6.53 -15.46
CA ARG A 14 29.22 -6.19 -15.19
C ARG A 14 29.46 -4.73 -15.57
N CYS A 15 29.87 -3.91 -14.60
CA CYS A 15 30.06 -2.48 -14.77
C CYS A 15 31.47 -2.08 -14.37
N LEU A 16 31.98 -1.01 -15.00
CA LEU A 16 33.22 -0.37 -14.58
C LEU A 16 33.03 0.23 -13.19
N ARG A 17 34.01 0.00 -12.30
CA ARG A 17 34.05 0.71 -11.02
C ARG A 17 34.29 2.20 -11.26
N ASN A 18 33.56 3.02 -10.53
CA ASN A 18 33.82 4.45 -10.44
C ASN A 18 34.98 4.66 -9.46
N PHE A 19 36.13 5.04 -9.98
CA PHE A 19 37.35 5.29 -9.21
C PHE A 19 37.18 6.36 -8.11
N ARG A 20 36.18 7.23 -8.21
CA ARG A 20 35.88 8.23 -7.16
C ARG A 20 35.25 7.59 -5.90
N ILE A 21 34.72 6.38 -6.03
CA ILE A 21 34.12 5.64 -4.92
C ILE A 21 35.18 4.69 -4.38
N LYS A 22 35.81 5.08 -3.27
CA LYS A 22 36.97 4.36 -2.69
C LYS A 22 36.65 2.92 -2.25
N SER A 23 35.43 2.66 -1.78
CA SER A 23 35.01 1.31 -1.38
C SER A 23 33.47 1.17 -1.43
N GLY A 24 32.98 -0.08 -1.47
CA GLY A 24 31.55 -0.37 -1.31
C GLY A 24 30.66 -0.05 -2.52
N GLN A 25 31.21 0.01 -3.73
CA GLN A 25 30.37 0.18 -4.92
C GLN A 25 29.63 -1.13 -5.28
N HIS A 26 28.36 -1.21 -4.87
CA HIS A 26 27.48 -2.36 -5.16
C HIS A 26 26.46 -2.11 -6.26
N TYR A 27 26.24 -0.85 -6.64
CA TYR A 27 25.26 -0.45 -7.65
C TYR A 27 25.93 0.39 -8.75
N CYS A 28 25.55 0.16 -10.00
CA CYS A 28 26.02 0.97 -11.12
C CYS A 28 25.33 2.34 -11.17
N GLY A 29 25.87 3.26 -11.98
CA GLY A 29 25.39 4.64 -12.06
C GLY A 29 24.02 4.83 -12.72
N SER A 30 23.40 3.78 -13.28
CA SER A 30 22.09 3.92 -13.93
C SER A 30 21.02 4.41 -12.94
N PRO A 31 20.08 5.29 -13.35
CA PRO A 31 19.04 5.80 -12.47
C PRO A 31 18.22 4.72 -11.76
N SER A 32 17.86 3.64 -12.46
CA SER A 32 17.11 2.52 -11.89
C SER A 32 17.88 1.81 -10.78
N CYS A 33 19.16 1.50 -10.99
CA CYS A 33 20.01 0.86 -9.96
C CYS A 33 20.27 1.78 -8.77
N GLN A 34 20.44 3.09 -8.99
CA GLN A 34 20.58 4.05 -7.90
C GLN A 34 19.27 4.21 -7.11
N GLN A 35 18.12 4.16 -7.78
CA GLN A 35 16.82 4.15 -7.11
C GLN A 35 16.65 2.87 -6.28
N ALA A 36 17.04 1.71 -6.81
CA ALA A 36 17.00 0.45 -6.06
C ALA A 36 17.89 0.48 -4.80
N ARG A 37 19.10 1.07 -4.90
CA ARG A 37 19.98 1.29 -3.76
C ARG A 37 19.32 2.15 -2.68
N LYS A 38 18.75 3.30 -3.06
CA LYS A 38 18.04 4.20 -2.15
C LYS A 38 16.86 3.49 -1.49
N ASN A 39 16.06 2.77 -2.27
CA ASN A 39 14.92 2.00 -1.76
C ASN A 39 15.35 0.90 -0.76
N LYS A 40 16.48 0.23 -1.02
CA LYS A 40 17.04 -0.75 -0.06
C LYS A 40 17.44 -0.06 1.24
N TRP A 41 18.26 0.98 1.15
CA TRP A 41 18.69 1.74 2.34
C TRP A 41 17.48 2.26 3.13
N GLU A 42 16.48 2.81 2.45
CA GLU A 42 15.29 3.35 3.10
C GLU A 42 14.48 2.26 3.80
N ARG A 43 14.35 1.06 3.21
CA ARG A 43 13.70 -0.09 3.88
C ARG A 43 14.49 -0.55 5.09
N ASP A 44 15.81 -0.73 4.95
CA ASP A 44 16.68 -1.20 6.02
C ASP A 44 16.67 -0.20 7.19
N LYS A 45 16.79 1.10 6.88
CA LYS A 45 16.75 2.18 7.87
C LYS A 45 15.38 2.32 8.52
N SER A 46 14.30 2.20 7.74
CA SER A 46 12.94 2.18 8.29
C SER A 46 12.70 0.97 9.19
N ALA A 47 13.38 -0.16 8.98
CA ALA A 47 13.24 -1.37 9.79
C ALA A 47 14.02 -1.27 11.10
N SER A 48 15.27 -0.78 11.05
CA SER A 48 16.15 -0.72 12.22
C SER A 48 15.93 0.49 13.13
N ASP A 49 15.46 1.63 12.58
CA ASP A 49 15.38 2.89 13.31
C ASP A 49 13.92 3.36 13.47
N THR A 50 13.39 3.16 14.67
CA THR A 50 12.01 3.54 15.02
C THR A 50 11.81 5.06 15.02
N LEU A 51 12.80 5.84 15.46
CA LEU A 51 12.70 7.31 15.48
C LEU A 51 12.65 7.85 14.04
N TYR A 52 13.50 7.31 13.17
CA TYR A 52 13.46 7.63 11.74
C TYR A 52 12.11 7.30 11.12
N ARG A 53 11.54 6.12 11.44
CA ARG A 53 10.23 5.69 10.94
C ARG A 53 9.12 6.65 11.37
N GLN A 54 9.12 7.06 12.64
CA GLN A 54 8.13 7.99 13.21
C GLN A 54 8.25 9.38 12.57
N ALA A 55 9.46 9.93 12.48
CA ALA A 55 9.71 11.23 11.84
C ALA A 55 9.26 11.22 10.37
N ARG A 56 9.55 10.15 9.62
CA ARG A 56 9.14 10.00 8.22
C ARG A 56 7.62 9.90 8.08
N SER A 57 6.92 9.26 9.03
CA SER A 57 5.46 9.22 9.09
C SER A 57 4.85 10.59 9.37
N ALA A 58 5.39 11.32 10.35
CA ALA A 58 4.95 12.66 10.72
C ALA A 58 5.11 13.65 9.56
N ALA A 59 6.27 13.64 8.88
CA ALA A 59 6.52 14.47 7.71
C ALA A 59 5.53 14.17 6.57
N LYS A 60 5.23 12.90 6.32
CA LYS A 60 4.22 12.50 5.32
C LYS A 60 2.83 13.04 5.70
N LYS A 61 2.43 12.91 6.96
CA LYS A 61 1.14 13.43 7.47
C LYS A 61 1.06 14.95 7.34
N ALA A 62 2.13 15.66 7.68
CA ALA A 62 2.21 17.11 7.52
C ALA A 62 2.06 17.52 6.05
N TRP A 63 2.72 16.81 5.13
CA TRP A 63 2.60 17.07 3.69
C TRP A 63 1.15 16.90 3.19
N TYR A 64 0.47 15.81 3.58
CA TYR A 64 -0.93 15.60 3.20
C TYR A 64 -1.91 16.62 3.82
N ARG A 65 -1.56 17.22 4.97
CA ARG A 65 -2.36 18.32 5.56
C ARG A 65 -2.18 19.62 4.80
N ALA A 66 -0.95 19.90 4.35
CA ALA A 66 -0.61 21.15 3.69
C ALA A 66 -0.99 21.17 2.20
N TYR A 67 -1.02 20.02 1.54
CA TYR A 67 -1.25 19.92 0.10
C TYR A 67 -2.38 18.95 -0.26
N PRO A 68 -3.27 19.32 -1.20
CA PRO A 68 -4.28 18.41 -1.73
C PRO A 68 -3.60 17.27 -2.48
N GLY A 69 -3.44 16.13 -1.80
CA GLY A 69 -2.75 14.95 -2.32
C GLY A 69 -3.43 14.37 -3.57
N ASP A 70 -4.73 14.58 -3.73
CA ASP A 70 -5.52 14.23 -4.92
C ASP A 70 -5.06 15.03 -6.15
N ARG A 71 -4.96 16.36 -6.03
CA ARG A 71 -4.54 17.24 -7.14
C ARG A 71 -3.12 16.91 -7.58
N TYR A 72 -2.21 16.76 -6.62
CA TYR A 72 -0.84 16.33 -6.91
C TYR A 72 -0.81 15.00 -7.67
N GLN A 73 -1.53 13.99 -7.17
CA GLN A 73 -1.55 12.67 -7.81
C GLN A 73 -2.17 12.72 -9.21
N HIS A 74 -3.22 13.53 -9.41
CA HIS A 74 -3.84 13.71 -10.71
C HIS A 74 -2.85 14.31 -11.71
N SER A 75 -2.24 15.45 -11.38
CA SER A 75 -1.25 16.12 -12.23
C SER A 75 -0.04 15.24 -12.51
N TYR A 76 0.46 14.52 -11.49
CA TYR A 76 1.58 13.60 -11.65
C TYR A 76 1.25 12.47 -12.63
N ARG A 77 0.08 11.83 -12.49
CA ARG A 77 -0.36 10.75 -13.39
C ARG A 77 -0.58 11.26 -14.82
N ALA A 78 -1.13 12.46 -14.99
CA ALA A 78 -1.31 13.08 -16.29
C ALA A 78 0.03 13.32 -17.01
N GLY A 79 1.04 13.82 -16.28
CA GLY A 79 2.39 14.06 -16.83
C GLY A 79 3.26 12.81 -16.99
N HIS A 80 2.86 11.65 -16.42
CA HIS A 80 3.67 10.43 -16.44
C HIS A 80 2.86 9.20 -16.89
N PRO A 81 2.35 9.16 -18.13
CA PRO A 81 1.53 8.06 -18.63
C PRO A 81 2.27 6.71 -18.62
N GLY A 82 3.59 6.70 -18.88
CA GLY A 82 4.43 5.51 -18.79
C GLY A 82 4.53 4.92 -17.38
N TYR A 83 4.51 5.77 -16.34
CA TYR A 83 4.43 5.32 -14.95
C TYR A 83 3.08 4.67 -14.67
N VAL A 84 1.98 5.27 -15.15
CA VAL A 84 0.62 4.76 -14.93
C VAL A 84 0.44 3.38 -15.55
N THR A 85 0.87 3.20 -16.80
CA THR A 85 0.76 1.91 -17.51
C THR A 85 1.56 0.82 -16.82
N SER A 86 2.82 1.08 -16.49
CA SER A 86 3.69 0.14 -15.78
C SER A 86 3.14 -0.22 -14.40
N ASN A 87 2.65 0.77 -13.64
CA ASN A 87 2.08 0.55 -12.32
C ASN A 87 0.77 -0.26 -12.39
N ARG A 88 -0.09 -0.02 -13.39
CA ARG A 88 -1.31 -0.81 -13.64
C ARG A 88 -0.98 -2.24 -14.02
N ALA A 89 -0.01 -2.48 -14.91
CA ALA A 89 0.44 -3.82 -15.25
C ALA A 89 0.98 -4.56 -14.03
N GLY A 90 1.84 -3.92 -13.23
CA GLY A 90 2.36 -4.49 -11.99
C GLY A 90 1.28 -4.73 -10.93
N GLN A 91 0.21 -3.94 -10.90
CA GLN A 91 -0.97 -4.22 -10.08
C GLN A 91 -1.68 -5.48 -10.56
N ARG A 92 -1.97 -5.61 -11.86
CA ARG A 92 -2.61 -6.81 -12.43
C ARG A 92 -1.83 -8.08 -12.11
N THR A 93 -0.51 -8.06 -12.30
CA THR A 93 0.35 -9.21 -11.98
C THR A 93 0.30 -9.58 -10.51
N ARG A 94 0.28 -8.60 -9.59
CA ARG A 94 0.17 -8.87 -8.15
C ARG A 94 -1.20 -9.45 -7.80
N THR A 95 -2.26 -8.87 -8.34
CA THR A 95 -3.63 -9.35 -8.14
C THR A 95 -3.83 -10.76 -8.68
N ALA A 96 -3.27 -11.09 -9.85
CA ALA A 96 -3.36 -12.41 -10.47
C ALA A 96 -2.60 -13.52 -9.71
N ARG A 97 -1.65 -13.16 -8.83
CA ARG A 97 -0.91 -14.13 -8.00
C ARG A 97 -1.66 -14.57 -6.74
N LEU A 98 -2.78 -13.92 -6.42
CA LEU A 98 -3.62 -14.29 -5.29
C LEU A 98 -4.50 -15.47 -5.69
N LYS A 99 -4.48 -16.54 -4.89
CA LYS A 99 -5.34 -17.70 -5.10
C LYS A 99 -6.69 -17.42 -4.45
N GLY A 100 -7.73 -17.24 -5.26
CA GLY A 100 -9.11 -17.07 -4.79
C GLY A 100 -10.05 -16.60 -5.89
N PRO A 101 -11.37 -16.85 -5.80
CA PRO A 101 -12.34 -16.38 -6.77
C PRO A 101 -12.37 -14.84 -6.70
N SER A 102 -11.81 -14.18 -7.72
CA SER A 102 -11.75 -12.72 -7.87
C SER A 102 -11.29 -11.96 -6.61
N PRO A 103 -9.98 -11.74 -6.40
CA PRO A 103 -9.51 -10.86 -5.33
C PRO A 103 -10.06 -9.44 -5.51
N GLU A 104 -11.12 -9.15 -4.77
CA GLU A 104 -11.79 -7.84 -4.78
C GLU A 104 -10.87 -6.80 -4.15
N ILE A 105 -10.48 -5.80 -4.95
CA ILE A 105 -9.66 -4.68 -4.47
C ILE A 105 -10.60 -3.67 -3.82
N VAL A 106 -10.81 -3.82 -2.51
CA VAL A 106 -11.57 -2.85 -1.72
C VAL A 106 -10.70 -1.63 -1.46
N LYS A 107 -11.17 -0.45 -1.88
CA LYS A 107 -10.59 0.84 -1.48
C LYS A 107 -11.27 1.28 -0.19
N THR A 108 -10.50 1.45 0.88
CA THR A 108 -11.00 1.86 2.20
C THR A 108 -11.83 3.16 2.18
N ASP A 109 -11.46 4.11 1.32
CA ASP A 109 -12.12 5.43 1.24
C ASP A 109 -13.18 5.53 0.13
N ALA A 110 -13.51 4.44 -0.56
CA ALA A 110 -14.56 4.45 -1.57
C ALA A 110 -15.93 4.33 -0.90
N SER A 111 -16.63 5.46 -0.73
CA SER A 111 -18.07 5.43 -0.45
C SER A 111 -18.81 4.99 -1.71
N SER A 112 -19.28 3.75 -1.75
CA SER A 112 -20.33 3.39 -2.69
C SER A 112 -21.61 4.13 -2.28
N SER A 113 -22.21 4.90 -3.18
CA SER A 113 -23.49 5.59 -2.95
C SER A 113 -24.66 4.63 -2.74
N ALA A 114 -24.48 3.34 -3.06
CA ALA A 114 -25.36 2.29 -2.65
C ALA A 114 -25.02 1.89 -1.21
N THR A 115 -25.96 2.10 -0.27
CA THR A 115 -25.94 1.37 0.99
C THR A 115 -26.19 -0.10 0.65
N PRO A 116 -25.22 -1.00 0.79
CA PRO A 116 -25.39 -2.40 0.39
C PRO A 116 -26.39 -3.15 1.29
N PHE A 117 -26.88 -2.50 2.34
CA PHE A 117 -27.78 -3.06 3.34
C PHE A 117 -29.06 -2.22 3.46
N PRO A 118 -30.24 -2.87 3.51
CA PRO A 118 -31.47 -2.23 3.94
C PRO A 118 -31.33 -1.64 5.35
N SER A 119 -32.02 -0.55 5.65
CA SER A 119 -32.14 -0.04 7.02
C SER A 119 -32.85 -1.07 7.91
N GLY A 120 -32.26 -1.45 9.04
CA GLY A 120 -32.83 -2.43 9.96
C GLY A 120 -31.89 -2.79 11.11
N PHE A 121 -32.33 -3.69 11.97
CA PHE A 121 -31.50 -4.21 13.07
C PHE A 121 -30.60 -5.33 12.56
N TYR A 122 -29.31 -5.25 12.90
CA TYR A 122 -28.31 -6.26 12.56
C TYR A 122 -27.60 -6.74 13.81
N LYS A 123 -27.31 -8.03 13.87
CA LYS A 123 -26.34 -8.59 14.82
C LYS A 123 -24.96 -8.57 14.19
N LEU A 124 -23.99 -8.06 14.94
CA LEU A 124 -22.56 -8.13 14.63
C LEU A 124 -22.01 -9.44 15.17
N LEU A 125 -21.52 -10.30 14.27
CA LEU A 125 -20.89 -11.57 14.62
C LEU A 125 -19.39 -11.50 14.30
N PRO A 126 -18.52 -12.12 15.12
CA PRO A 126 -17.11 -12.29 14.78
C PRO A 126 -16.99 -13.04 13.45
N PHE A 127 -16.25 -12.47 12.50
CA PHE A 127 -16.02 -13.09 11.20
C PHE A 127 -14.86 -14.09 11.29
N ASP A 128 -15.09 -15.34 10.91
CA ASP A 128 -14.06 -16.37 10.86
C ASP A 128 -13.23 -16.21 9.57
N SER A 129 -11.98 -15.75 9.72
CA SER A 129 -11.12 -15.29 8.63
C SER A 129 -10.42 -16.42 7.85
N ARG A 130 -10.78 -17.68 8.09
CA ARG A 130 -10.07 -18.86 7.58
C ARG A 130 -10.05 -18.99 6.05
N ASP A 131 -10.93 -18.30 5.32
CA ASP A 131 -11.04 -18.39 3.86
C ASP A 131 -10.77 -17.08 3.08
N MET A 132 -10.31 -16.00 3.72
CA MET A 132 -10.17 -14.69 3.05
C MET A 132 -8.72 -14.15 3.05
N GLU A 133 -7.98 -14.37 1.97
CA GLU A 133 -6.77 -13.59 1.65
C GLU A 133 -7.14 -12.21 1.04
N LYS A 134 -7.77 -11.32 1.82
CA LYS A 134 -8.09 -9.96 1.35
C LYS A 134 -6.92 -8.99 1.59
N ILE A 135 -6.56 -8.22 0.56
CA ILE A 135 -5.62 -7.11 0.70
C ILE A 135 -6.38 -5.92 1.30
N VAL A 136 -6.37 -5.80 2.62
CA VAL A 136 -6.84 -4.60 3.30
C VAL A 136 -5.67 -3.68 3.60
N LYS A 137 -5.80 -2.41 3.25
CA LYS A 137 -4.86 -1.37 3.67
C LYS A 137 -5.35 -0.80 5.00
N THR A 138 -4.66 -1.18 6.07
CA THR A 138 -4.76 -0.63 7.44
C THR A 138 -6.06 -0.99 8.19
N ASP A 139 -5.88 -1.57 9.38
CA ASP A 139 -6.78 -1.63 10.55
C ASP A 139 -8.28 -1.96 10.32
N ALA A 140 -8.61 -2.77 9.32
CA ALA A 140 -10.01 -3.17 9.11
C ALA A 140 -10.46 -4.29 10.05
N LEU A 141 -11.53 -4.02 10.80
CA LEU A 141 -12.29 -5.02 11.54
C LEU A 141 -13.36 -5.61 10.60
N ILE A 142 -13.23 -6.90 10.25
CA ILE A 142 -14.22 -7.62 9.44
C ILE A 142 -15.22 -8.29 10.39
N VAL A 143 -16.51 -8.11 10.11
CA VAL A 143 -17.62 -8.64 10.91
C VAL A 143 -18.68 -9.21 9.98
N GLU A 144 -19.35 -10.29 10.39
CA GLU A 144 -20.56 -10.77 9.74
C GLU A 144 -21.75 -9.95 10.27
N LEU A 145 -22.51 -9.33 9.37
CA LEU A 145 -23.76 -8.64 9.70
C LEU A 145 -24.93 -9.57 9.37
N ARG A 146 -25.70 -9.98 10.39
CA ARG A 146 -26.91 -10.79 10.21
C ARG A 146 -28.17 -9.94 10.44
N PRO A 147 -29.06 -9.77 9.44
CA PRO A 147 -30.31 -9.05 9.64
C PRO A 147 -31.17 -9.77 10.68
N CYS A 148 -31.70 -9.02 11.64
CA CYS A 148 -32.68 -9.51 12.59
C CYS A 148 -34.06 -9.22 12.02
N GLY A 149 -34.72 -10.24 11.46
CA GLY A 149 -36.14 -10.14 11.18
C GLY A 149 -36.93 -10.01 12.49
N GLY A 150 -37.75 -8.97 12.61
CA GLY A 150 -38.84 -8.93 13.58
C GLY A 150 -38.52 -8.42 14.99
N LEU A 151 -37.98 -7.20 15.15
CA LEU A 151 -38.14 -6.45 16.40
C LEU A 151 -38.66 -5.05 16.11
N GLN A 152 -39.96 -4.99 15.82
CA GLN A 152 -40.75 -3.74 15.87
C GLN A 152 -41.26 -3.42 17.29
N GLU A 153 -40.92 -4.21 18.31
CA GLU A 153 -41.58 -4.13 19.63
C GLU A 153 -40.69 -3.79 20.83
N PHE A 154 -39.74 -2.84 20.72
CA PHE A 154 -38.97 -2.42 21.91
C PHE A 154 -38.94 -0.92 22.23
N TYR A 155 -39.80 -0.09 21.63
CA TYR A 155 -39.89 1.34 21.96
C TYR A 155 -41.30 1.85 22.30
N HIS A 156 -42.11 1.05 22.99
CA HIS A 156 -43.35 1.55 23.63
C HIS A 156 -43.44 1.37 25.15
N ARG A 157 -42.32 1.17 25.85
CA ARG A 157 -42.30 1.32 27.32
C ARG A 157 -41.01 1.95 27.80
N SER A 158 -41.03 3.28 27.90
CA SER A 158 -40.25 4.18 28.79
C SER A 158 -40.40 5.60 28.22
N GLY A 159 -41.55 6.26 28.39
CA GLY A 159 -41.94 7.08 29.55
C GLY A 159 -42.58 8.38 29.01
N PRO A 160 -43.05 9.33 29.83
CA PRO A 160 -43.15 9.37 31.30
C PRO A 160 -44.43 8.72 31.87
#